data_AF-A0A285R2B2-F1
#
_entry.id   AF-A0A285R2B2-F1
#
_cell.length_a   1.000
_cell.length_b   1.000
_cell.length_c   1.000
_cell.angle_alpha   90.00
_cell.angle_beta   90.00
_cell.angle_gamma   90.00
#
_symmetry.space_group_name_H-M   'P 1'
#
loop_
_entity.id
_entity.type
_entity.pdbx_description
1 polymer ?
#
loop_
_entity_poly.entity_id
_entity_poly.type
_entity_poly.pdbx_seq_one_letter_code
_entity_poly.pdbx_strand_id
1 'polypeptide(L)'
;MTDPASLAVEGHNKLGNDAPSGRAVQPILEEAWAIAIDLRRDLGLSEAIAWADGYLEEVREKESSTAAARWVVVISALAELARASVH
;
A
#
# COMPACT_ATOMS: atom_id res chain seq x y z
N MET A 1 29.09 -54.94 15.28
CA MET A 1 28.38 -55.56 14.13
C MET A 1 27.43 -54.52 13.62
N THR A 2 27.83 -53.89 12.52
CA THR A 2 27.09 -52.87 11.79
C THR A 2 26.38 -53.58 10.66
N ASP A 3 25.09 -53.32 10.46
CA ASP A 3 24.49 -53.44 9.13
C ASP A 3 23.73 -52.14 8.80
N PRO A 4 23.81 -51.66 7.54
CA PRO A 4 23.59 -50.29 7.12
C PRO A 4 22.38 -50.16 6.19
N ALA A 5 22.22 -48.98 5.57
CA ALA A 5 21.25 -48.66 4.50
C ALA A 5 19.81 -48.48 5.01
N SER A 6 19.07 -47.44 4.62
CA SER A 6 19.31 -46.41 3.64
C SER A 6 18.16 -45.43 3.71
N LEU A 7 18.47 -44.16 3.42
CA LEU A 7 17.60 -43.17 2.79
C LEU A 7 16.23 -42.89 3.42
N ALA A 8 16.03 -41.64 3.84
CA ALA A 8 15.59 -40.62 2.89
C ALA A 8 15.40 -39.25 3.56
N VAL A 9 16.05 -38.25 2.95
CA VAL A 9 15.46 -36.94 2.62
C VAL A 9 15.34 -35.91 3.75
N GLU A 10 16.34 -35.03 3.76
CA GLU A 10 16.17 -33.56 3.64
C GLU A 10 14.77 -33.01 3.97
N GLY A 11 14.56 -32.70 5.25
CA GLY A 11 13.65 -31.65 5.67
C GLY A 11 14.43 -30.33 5.74
N HIS A 12 14.54 -29.63 4.62
CA HIS A 12 15.03 -28.26 4.55
C HIS A 12 14.37 -27.39 5.64
N ASN A 13 15.13 -26.99 6.67
CA ASN A 13 14.79 -25.85 7.52
C ASN A 13 14.97 -24.55 6.70
N LYS A 14 14.10 -24.34 5.71
CA LYS A 14 13.75 -23.03 5.19
C LYS A 14 12.52 -22.57 5.95
N LEU A 15 12.73 -22.05 7.16
CA LEU A 15 11.80 -21.06 7.69
C LEU A 15 12.02 -19.82 6.84
N GLY A 16 11.18 -19.72 5.82
CA GLY A 16 11.09 -18.61 4.91
C GLY A 16 10.98 -17.33 5.71
N ASN A 17 11.81 -16.38 5.32
CA ASN A 17 11.62 -14.98 5.56
C ASN A 17 10.17 -14.62 5.18
N ASP A 18 9.26 -14.56 6.16
CA ASP A 18 7.92 -14.02 5.99
C ASP A 18 8.07 -12.53 5.67
N ALA A 19 8.28 -12.24 4.38
CA ALA A 19 8.09 -10.90 3.86
C ALA A 19 6.67 -10.47 4.24
N PRO A 20 6.47 -9.26 4.79
CA PRO A 20 5.15 -8.81 5.18
C PRO A 20 4.26 -8.84 3.93
N SER A 21 3.25 -9.71 4.00
CA SER A 21 2.28 -10.05 2.98
C SER A 21 1.95 -8.91 2.01
N GLY A 22 2.47 -8.99 0.78
CA GLY A 22 2.10 -8.11 -0.35
C GLY A 22 0.62 -8.22 -0.78
N ARG A 23 -0.19 -9.01 -0.07
CA ARG A 23 -1.63 -9.20 -0.31
C ARG A 23 -2.49 -8.16 0.40
N ALA A 24 -2.02 -7.57 1.50
CA ALA A 24 -2.74 -6.51 2.24
C ALA A 24 -2.44 -5.10 1.68
N VAL A 25 -1.31 -4.93 0.99
CA VAL A 25 -0.90 -3.65 0.38
C VAL A 25 -1.69 -3.35 -0.89
N GLN A 26 -2.02 -4.36 -1.68
CA GLN A 26 -2.79 -4.22 -2.92
C GLN A 26 -4.19 -3.60 -2.73
N PRO A 27 -5.04 -4.05 -1.78
CA PRO A 27 -6.36 -3.45 -1.61
C PRO A 27 -6.31 -1.99 -1.17
N ILE A 28 -5.34 -1.60 -0.33
CA ILE A 28 -5.16 -0.20 0.09
C ILE A 28 -4.73 0.66 -1.11
N LEU A 29 -3.87 0.14 -1.98
CA LEU A 29 -3.41 0.84 -3.17
C LEU A 29 -4.55 1.02 -4.18
N GLU A 30 -5.30 -0.04 -4.49
CA GLU A 30 -6.45 0.03 -5.41
C GLU A 30 -7.51 1.02 -4.91
N GLU A 31 -7.82 0.96 -3.62
CA GLU A 31 -8.76 1.89 -2.99
C GLU A 31 -8.26 3.33 -3.02
N ALA A 32 -6.98 3.56 -2.76
CA ALA A 32 -6.39 4.89 -2.84
C ALA A 32 -6.43 5.46 -4.27
N TRP A 33 -6.20 4.63 -5.29
CA TRP A 33 -6.34 5.02 -6.69
C TRP A 33 -7.77 5.35 -7.07
N ALA A 34 -8.75 4.58 -6.61
CA ALA A 34 -10.16 4.87 -6.85
C ALA A 34 -10.54 6.24 -6.26
N ILE A 35 -10.17 6.50 -5.00
CA ILE A 35 -10.41 7.78 -4.34
C ILE A 35 -9.71 8.92 -5.06
N ALA A 36 -8.45 8.75 -5.47
CA ALA A 36 -7.71 9.78 -6.19
C ALA A 36 -8.35 10.14 -7.54
N ILE A 37 -8.89 9.14 -8.27
CA ILE A 37 -9.61 9.35 -9.53
C ILE A 37 -10.90 10.13 -9.28
N ASP A 38 -11.67 9.75 -8.25
CA ASP A 38 -12.92 10.42 -7.91
C ASP A 38 -12.67 11.87 -7.47
N LEU A 39 -11.70 12.12 -6.59
CA LEU A 39 -11.33 13.48 -6.17
C LEU A 39 -10.86 14.34 -7.35
N ARG A 40 -10.05 13.78 -8.25
CA ARG A 40 -9.65 14.46 -9.48
C ARG A 40 -10.87 14.83 -10.33
N ARG A 41 -11.85 13.93 -10.45
CA ARG A 41 -13.05 14.15 -11.25
C ARG A 41 -13.92 15.27 -10.67
N ASP A 42 -14.04 15.31 -9.36
CA ASP A 42 -14.94 16.23 -8.67
C ASP A 42 -14.35 17.63 -8.47
N LEU A 43 -13.04 17.72 -8.19
CA LEU A 43 -12.35 18.97 -7.84
C LEU A 43 -11.31 19.42 -8.88
N GLY A 44 -10.83 18.50 -9.72
CA GLY A 44 -9.61 18.72 -10.51
C GLY A 44 -8.34 18.44 -9.71
N LEU A 45 -7.21 18.23 -10.41
CA LEU A 45 -5.98 17.71 -9.79
C LEU A 45 -5.39 18.61 -8.70
N SER A 46 -5.23 19.91 -8.97
CA SER A 46 -4.59 20.83 -8.03
C SER A 46 -5.42 21.02 -6.75
N GLU A 47 -6.74 21.13 -6.89
CA GLU A 47 -7.65 21.29 -5.76
C GLU A 47 -7.79 19.98 -4.97
N ALA A 48 -7.85 18.83 -5.65
CA ALA A 48 -7.87 17.51 -5.01
C ALA A 48 -6.64 17.28 -4.12
N ILE A 49 -5.44 17.66 -4.57
CA ILE A 49 -4.20 17.53 -3.78
C ILE A 49 -4.28 18.41 -2.53
N ALA A 50 -4.59 19.71 -2.70
CA ALA A 50 -4.66 20.65 -1.57
C ALA A 50 -5.73 20.24 -0.54
N TRP A 51 -6.89 19.77 -1.01
CA TRP A 51 -7.95 19.26 -0.15
C TRP A 51 -7.51 18.01 0.61
N ALA A 52 -6.88 17.04 -0.07
CA ALA A 52 -6.43 15.79 0.56
C ALA A 52 -5.31 16.03 1.59
N ASP A 53 -4.39 16.96 1.32
CA ASP A 53 -3.37 17.38 2.28
C ASP A 53 -4.00 18.00 3.54
N GLY A 54 -4.99 18.90 3.38
CA GLY A 54 -5.71 19.48 4.50
C GLY A 54 -6.47 18.43 5.33
N TYR A 55 -7.14 17.50 4.64
CA TYR A 55 -7.87 16.42 5.31
C TYR A 55 -6.93 15.44 6.04
N LEU A 56 -5.73 15.18 5.51
CA LEU A 56 -4.74 14.33 6.18
C LEU A 56 -4.35 14.90 7.56
N GLU A 57 -4.16 16.22 7.68
CA GLU A 57 -3.85 16.82 8.98
C GLU A 57 -5.01 16.66 9.96
N GLU A 58 -6.26 16.82 9.52
CA GLU A 58 -7.42 16.55 10.37
C GLU A 58 -7.49 15.09 10.83
N VAL A 59 -7.22 14.14 9.92
CA VAL A 59 -7.22 12.70 10.23
C VAL A 59 -6.10 12.35 11.21
N ARG A 60 -4.92 12.98 11.08
CA ARG A 60 -3.81 12.78 12.02
C ARG A 60 -4.15 13.23 13.44
N GLU A 61 -4.94 14.30 13.58
CA GLU A 61 -5.36 14.82 14.87
C GLU A 61 -6.49 14.01 15.51
N LYS A 62 -7.43 13.53 14.69
CA LYS A 62 -8.73 13.03 15.16
C LYS A 62 -8.89 11.51 15.06
N GLU A 63 -8.10 10.83 14.24
CA GLU A 63 -8.30 9.42 13.90
C GLU A 63 -7.05 8.54 14.15
N SER A 64 -7.10 7.31 13.64
CA SER A 64 -6.02 6.32 13.78
C SER A 64 -4.86 6.56 12.83
N SER A 65 -3.67 6.08 13.21
CA SER A 65 -2.49 6.09 12.34
C SER A 65 -2.69 5.33 11.03
N THR A 66 -3.54 4.30 11.02
CA THR A 66 -3.91 3.56 9.81
C THR A 66 -4.74 4.41 8.85
N ALA A 67 -5.68 5.19 9.37
CA ALA A 67 -6.45 6.14 8.56
C ALA A 67 -5.54 7.20 7.94
N ALA A 68 -4.62 7.78 8.72
CA ALA A 68 -3.64 8.74 8.21
C ALA A 68 -2.73 8.12 7.13
N ALA A 69 -2.25 6.89 7.34
CA ALA A 69 -1.40 6.18 6.37
C ALA A 69 -2.12 5.96 5.03
N ARG A 70 -3.41 5.65 5.04
CA ARG A 70 -4.23 5.52 3.83
C ARG A 70 -4.29 6.83 3.04
N TRP A 71 -4.46 7.96 3.72
CA TRP A 71 -4.53 9.27 3.05
C TRP A 71 -3.19 9.71 2.45
N VAL A 72 -2.06 9.31 3.05
CA VAL A 72 -0.73 9.49 2.45
C VAL A 72 -0.64 8.75 1.10
N VAL A 73 -1.21 7.55 0.99
CA VAL A 73 -1.23 6.79 -0.26
C VAL A 73 -2.13 7.46 -1.30
N VAL A 74 -3.29 7.99 -0.90
CA VAL A 74 -4.20 8.76 -1.79
C VAL A 74 -3.49 9.98 -2.38
N ILE A 75 -2.80 10.77 -1.54
CA ILE A 75 -2.05 11.96 -1.98
C ILE A 75 -0.93 11.54 -2.96
N SER A 76 -0.26 10.42 -2.69
CA SER A 76 0.76 9.87 -3.59
C SER A 76 0.16 9.49 -4.96
N ALA A 77 -1.02 8.87 -4.99
CA ALA A 77 -1.72 8.55 -6.24
C ALA A 77 -2.15 9.81 -7.01
N LEU A 78 -2.63 10.85 -6.33
CA LEU A 78 -2.94 12.14 -6.95
C LEU A 78 -1.70 12.80 -7.58
N ALA A 79 -0.56 12.74 -6.90
CA ALA A 79 0.72 13.24 -7.43
C ALA A 79 1.17 12.46 -8.67
N GLU A 80 0.97 11.13 -8.71
CA GLU A 80 1.23 10.32 -9.91
C GLU A 80 0.31 10.69 -11.07
N LEU A 81 -0.99 10.89 -10.82
CA LEU A 81 -1.93 11.36 -11.84
C LEU A 81 -1.51 12.71 -12.41
N ALA A 82 -1.03 13.63 -11.56
CA ALA A 82 -0.52 14.92 -11.99
C ALA A 82 0.72 14.76 -12.89
N ARG A 83 1.67 13.90 -12.51
CA ARG A 83 2.85 13.59 -13.35
C ARG A 83 2.46 13.01 -14.71
N ALA A 84 1.52 12.06 -14.72
CA ALA A 84 1.07 11.39 -15.93
C ALA A 84 0.28 12.32 -16.87
N SER A 85 -0.36 13.37 -16.36
CA SER A 85 -1.18 14.29 -17.16
C SER A 85 -0.37 15.38 -17.89
N VAL A 86 0.95 15.49 -17.63
CA VAL A 86 1.84 16.48 -18.26
C VAL A 86 2.49 15.93 -19.54
N HIS A 87 2.39 14.62 -19.80
CA HIS A 87 2.86 13.95 -21.02
C HIS A 87 1.71 13.77 -22.03
#